data_AF-A0A965LE30-F1
#
_entry.id   AF-A0A965LE30-F1
#
_cell.length_a   1.000
_cell.length_b   1.000
_cell.length_c   1.000
_cell.angle_alpha   90.00
_cell.angle_beta   90.00
_cell.angle_gamma   90.00
#
_symmetry.space_group_name_H-M   'P 1'
#
loop_
_entity.id
_entity.type
_entity.pdbx_description
1 polymer ?
#
loop_
_entity_poly.entity_id
_entity_poly.type
_entity_poly.pdbx_seq_one_letter_code
_entity_poly.pdbx_strand_id
1 'polypeptide(L)'
;SEMMRRVPPIDSILYQFDEANVRQSANGKPKNGYDAQFYARDPMGMGDCFRVKTYKNRKLFNGTQNLVFFYDAAFQKGAMADGLMFILPIRRSISPELYQEKDTIKVDLYSISEGQFNFYSQARLELNNAGLFSRPAANIPTNFINSNPNSPLQGAGWFGISAVSTLQTIVDPKQARKNIK
;
A
#
# COMPACT_ATOMS: atom_id res chain seq x y z
N SER A 1 9.42 -4.57 21.21
CA SER A 1 10.17 -5.28 20.16
C SER A 1 9.22 -5.54 18.99
N GLU A 2 9.73 -5.50 17.76
CA GLU A 2 8.94 -5.90 16.58
C GLU A 2 8.69 -7.41 16.58
N MET A 3 7.52 -7.81 16.11
CA MET A 3 7.13 -9.22 16.02
C MET A 3 6.40 -9.44 14.70
N MET A 4 6.55 -10.63 14.12
CA MET A 4 5.83 -11.01 12.92
C MET A 4 4.33 -11.09 13.24
N ARG A 5 3.53 -10.31 12.52
CA ARG A 5 2.06 -10.31 12.62
C ARG A 5 1.47 -11.23 11.55
N ARG A 6 0.18 -11.59 11.70
CA ARG A 6 -0.54 -12.39 10.71
C ARG A 6 -0.83 -11.55 9.45
N VAL A 7 -0.94 -12.21 8.31
CA VAL A 7 -1.37 -11.60 7.04
C VAL A 7 -2.38 -12.51 6.37
N PRO A 8 -3.51 -11.99 5.84
CA PRO A 8 -4.44 -12.83 5.12
C PRO A 8 -3.89 -13.23 3.74
N PRO A 9 -4.31 -14.37 3.18
CA PRO A 9 -4.03 -14.70 1.79
C PRO A 9 -4.67 -13.66 0.86
N ILE A 10 -4.05 -13.42 -0.30
CA ILE A 10 -4.68 -12.68 -1.40
C ILE A 10 -5.45 -13.70 -2.23
N ASP A 11 -6.78 -13.57 -2.24
CA ASP A 11 -7.67 -14.53 -2.89
C ASP A 11 -7.60 -14.43 -4.42
N SER A 12 -7.55 -13.20 -4.94
CA SER A 12 -7.50 -12.96 -6.38
C SER A 12 -7.01 -11.55 -6.75
N ILE A 13 -6.56 -11.41 -8.00
CA ILE A 13 -6.40 -10.12 -8.69
C ILE A 13 -7.36 -10.14 -9.88
N LEU A 14 -8.31 -9.21 -9.90
CA LEU A 14 -9.24 -9.03 -11.00
C LEU A 14 -8.94 -7.70 -11.69
N TYR A 15 -9.26 -7.62 -12.97
CA TYR A 15 -9.09 -6.41 -13.76
C TYR A 15 -10.17 -6.28 -14.81
N GLN A 16 -10.53 -5.04 -15.12
CA GLN A 16 -11.51 -4.69 -16.15
C GLN A 16 -10.92 -3.67 -17.11
N PHE A 17 -11.37 -3.68 -18.36
CA PHE A 17 -10.99 -2.64 -19.30
C PHE A 17 -11.66 -1.31 -18.89
N ASP A 18 -10.90 -0.23 -18.87
CA ASP A 18 -11.33 1.09 -18.42
C ASP A 18 -10.53 2.21 -19.11
N GLU A 19 -11.02 3.43 -18.96
CA GLU A 19 -10.32 4.66 -19.34
C GLU A 19 -9.61 5.27 -18.12
N ALA A 20 -8.47 5.92 -18.37
CA ALA A 20 -7.63 6.44 -17.30
C ALA A 20 -8.34 7.61 -16.61
N ASN A 21 -8.51 7.50 -15.30
CA ASN A 21 -9.00 8.63 -14.50
C ASN A 21 -7.90 9.69 -14.30
N VAL A 22 -8.24 10.81 -13.65
CA VAL A 22 -7.30 11.92 -13.38
C VAL A 22 -6.05 11.48 -12.61
N ARG A 23 -6.14 10.49 -11.72
CA ARG A 23 -4.99 9.98 -10.94
C ARG A 23 -4.08 9.07 -11.76
N GLN A 24 -4.62 8.43 -12.79
CA GLN A 24 -3.89 7.55 -13.70
C GLN A 24 -3.37 8.29 -14.94
N SER A 25 -3.96 9.43 -15.27
CA SER A 25 -3.61 10.27 -16.41
C SER A 25 -2.32 11.07 -16.14
N ALA A 26 -1.24 10.73 -16.84
CA ALA A 26 -0.01 11.53 -16.91
C ALA A 26 0.68 11.31 -18.27
N ASN A 27 1.58 12.21 -18.65
CA ASN A 27 2.35 12.07 -19.89
C ASN A 27 3.10 10.73 -19.91
N GLY A 28 2.89 9.96 -20.99
CA GLY A 28 3.53 8.66 -21.19
C GLY A 28 2.80 7.46 -20.56
N LYS A 29 1.66 7.67 -19.88
CA LYS A 29 0.82 6.57 -19.36
C LYS A 29 -0.29 6.19 -20.34
N PRO A 30 -0.76 4.92 -20.34
CA PRO A 30 -1.87 4.49 -21.18
C PRO A 30 -3.16 5.25 -20.85
N LYS A 31 -3.88 5.70 -21.88
CA LYS A 31 -5.20 6.33 -21.73
C LYS A 31 -6.32 5.31 -21.55
N ASN A 32 -6.18 4.14 -22.15
CA ASN A 32 -7.10 3.01 -22.05
C ASN A 32 -6.30 1.76 -21.69
N GLY A 33 -6.93 0.82 -21.00
CA GLY A 33 -6.24 -0.38 -20.52
C GLY A 33 -7.00 -1.05 -19.39
N TYR A 34 -6.29 -1.80 -18.56
CA TYR A 34 -6.89 -2.61 -17.52
C TYR A 34 -6.67 -1.99 -16.14
N ASP A 35 -7.78 -1.70 -15.46
CA ASP A 35 -7.84 -1.25 -14.08
C ASP A 35 -8.05 -2.45 -13.17
N ALA A 36 -7.16 -2.62 -12.20
CA ALA A 36 -7.00 -3.83 -11.41
C ALA A 36 -7.33 -3.59 -9.94
N GLN A 37 -7.87 -4.64 -9.32
CA GLN A 37 -8.19 -4.71 -7.90
C GLN A 37 -7.70 -6.04 -7.35
N PHE A 38 -7.11 -6.03 -6.15
CA PHE A 38 -6.87 -7.27 -5.41
C PHE A 38 -7.98 -7.51 -4.39
N TYR A 39 -8.22 -8.78 -4.07
CA TYR A 39 -9.23 -9.21 -3.09
C TYR A 39 -8.54 -10.00 -1.98
N ALA A 40 -8.76 -9.56 -0.76
CA ALA A 40 -8.32 -10.20 0.47
C ALA A 40 -9.25 -9.72 1.60
N ARG A 41 -9.44 -10.58 2.60
CA ARG A 41 -10.28 -10.30 3.76
C ARG A 41 -9.44 -10.09 5.00
N ASP A 42 -9.77 -9.06 5.76
CA ASP A 42 -9.21 -8.84 7.09
C ASP A 42 -9.48 -10.06 8.00
N PRO A 43 -8.49 -10.61 8.71
CA PRO A 43 -8.74 -11.69 9.65
C PRO A 43 -9.60 -11.22 10.83
N MET A 44 -10.51 -12.06 11.33
CA MET A 44 -11.30 -11.73 12.52
C MET A 44 -10.42 -11.34 13.72
N GLY A 45 -10.79 -10.24 14.37
CA GLY A 45 -10.10 -9.61 15.50
C GLY A 45 -9.48 -8.26 15.12
N MET A 46 -9.77 -7.23 15.89
CA MET A 46 -9.27 -5.87 15.66
C MET A 46 -7.77 -5.71 15.93
N GLY A 47 -7.15 -4.77 15.23
CA GLY A 47 -5.78 -4.31 15.52
C GLY A 47 -4.76 -4.63 14.43
N ASP A 48 -5.18 -5.27 13.34
CA ASP A 48 -4.26 -5.67 12.29
C ASP A 48 -3.90 -4.46 11.42
N CYS A 49 -2.61 -4.30 11.13
CA CYS A 49 -2.13 -3.23 10.27
C CYS A 49 -1.47 -3.84 9.04
N PHE A 50 -1.68 -3.22 7.89
CA PHE A 50 -1.16 -3.73 6.63
C PHE A 50 -0.49 -2.66 5.78
N ARG A 51 0.39 -3.11 4.89
CA ARG A 51 0.95 -2.32 3.79
C ARG A 51 0.84 -3.10 2.49
N VAL A 52 0.43 -2.43 1.42
CA VAL A 52 0.40 -2.99 0.07
C VAL A 52 1.56 -2.44 -0.74
N LYS A 53 2.26 -3.32 -1.45
CA LYS A 53 3.18 -2.96 -2.53
C LYS A 53 2.71 -3.62 -3.82
N THR A 54 2.74 -2.87 -4.91
CA THR A 54 2.36 -3.37 -6.23
C THR A 54 3.48 -3.18 -7.24
N TYR A 55 3.62 -4.13 -8.15
CA TYR A 55 4.67 -4.15 -9.16
C TYR A 55 4.06 -4.37 -10.53
N LYS A 56 4.56 -3.60 -11.51
CA LYS A 56 4.28 -3.77 -12.94
C LYS A 56 5.55 -4.25 -13.63
N ASN A 57 5.49 -5.38 -14.34
CA ASN A 57 6.64 -5.93 -15.07
C ASN A 57 7.92 -6.02 -14.22
N ARG A 58 7.79 -6.53 -12.99
CA ARG A 58 8.84 -6.63 -11.96
C ARG A 58 9.36 -5.29 -11.40
N LYS A 59 8.83 -4.15 -11.84
CA LYS A 59 9.16 -2.82 -11.33
C LYS A 59 8.17 -2.38 -10.26
N LEU A 60 8.68 -2.00 -9.09
CA LEU A 60 7.88 -1.47 -7.99
C LEU A 60 7.31 -0.09 -8.36
N PHE A 61 6.02 0.12 -8.08
CA PHE A 61 5.49 1.47 -7.99
C PHE A 61 5.92 2.09 -6.67
N ASN A 62 6.91 2.99 -6.74
CA ASN A 62 7.59 3.56 -5.56
C ASN A 62 7.37 5.07 -5.39
N GLY A 63 6.33 5.63 -6.02
CA GLY A 63 5.96 7.03 -5.80
C GLY A 63 5.39 7.24 -4.38
N THR A 64 5.40 8.49 -3.90
CA THR A 64 4.83 8.84 -2.58
C THR A 64 3.35 8.48 -2.48
N GLN A 65 2.61 8.62 -3.59
CA GLN A 65 1.21 8.21 -3.74
C GLN A 65 1.00 6.68 -3.71
N ASN A 66 2.08 5.89 -3.83
CA ASN A 66 2.04 4.43 -3.78
C ASN A 66 2.35 3.87 -2.38
N LEU A 67 2.62 4.74 -1.40
CA LEU A 67 2.72 4.32 -0.01
C LEU A 67 1.31 4.05 0.53
N VAL A 68 0.84 2.81 0.42
CA VAL A 68 -0.50 2.38 0.86
C VAL A 68 -0.37 1.52 2.12
N PHE A 69 -0.88 2.03 3.23
CA PHE A 69 -0.97 1.34 4.51
C PHE A 69 -2.32 1.66 5.15
N PHE A 70 -2.82 0.73 5.96
CA PHE A 70 -4.20 0.72 6.43
C PHE A 70 -4.35 -0.16 7.69
N TYR A 71 -5.53 -0.11 8.32
CA TYR A 71 -5.85 -0.69 9.63
C TYR A 71 -7.15 -1.51 9.53
N ASP A 72 -7.09 -2.79 9.92
CA ASP A 72 -8.12 -3.80 9.67
C ASP A 72 -8.52 -3.78 8.18
N ALA A 73 -9.82 -3.74 7.83
CA ALA A 73 -10.27 -3.59 6.44
C ALA A 73 -10.42 -2.13 5.94
N ALA A 74 -10.01 -1.13 6.73
CA ALA A 74 -10.21 0.30 6.46
C ALA A 74 -8.92 1.11 6.65
N PHE A 75 -8.95 2.44 6.50
CA PHE A 75 -7.73 3.26 6.61
C PHE A 75 -7.36 3.67 8.04
N GLN A 76 -8.31 3.68 8.96
CA GLN A 76 -8.17 4.31 10.27
C GLN A 76 -8.46 3.31 11.38
N LYS A 77 -7.69 3.43 12.46
CA LYS A 77 -7.91 2.71 13.71
C LYS A 77 -9.32 3.01 14.26
N GLY A 78 -10.03 1.97 14.67
CA GLY A 78 -11.37 2.10 15.26
C GLY A 78 -12.52 2.17 14.26
N ALA A 79 -12.25 2.04 12.95
CA ALA A 79 -13.30 1.74 12.00
C ALA A 79 -13.93 0.37 12.35
N MET A 80 -15.26 0.25 12.31
CA MET A 80 -15.95 -1.04 12.50
C MET A 80 -15.83 -1.90 11.24
N ALA A 81 -14.60 -2.30 10.90
CA ALA A 81 -14.25 -2.96 9.65
C ALA A 81 -13.56 -4.32 9.84
N ASP A 82 -13.66 -4.88 11.05
CA ASP A 82 -13.11 -6.19 11.41
C ASP A 82 -13.74 -7.32 10.57
N GLY A 83 -12.91 -8.22 10.03
CA GLY A 83 -13.37 -9.41 9.30
C GLY A 83 -13.92 -9.11 7.89
N LEU A 84 -13.88 -7.86 7.45
CA LEU A 84 -14.45 -7.43 6.18
C LEU A 84 -13.47 -7.56 5.02
N MET A 85 -14.01 -7.56 3.80
CA MET A 85 -13.22 -7.35 2.59
C MET A 85 -12.61 -5.94 2.65
N PHE A 86 -11.36 -5.81 2.23
CA PHE A 86 -10.73 -4.49 2.15
C PHE A 86 -11.55 -3.53 1.29
N ILE A 87 -11.70 -2.28 1.74
CA ILE A 87 -12.49 -1.28 1.02
C ILE A 87 -11.92 -1.00 -0.38
N LEU A 88 -12.78 -0.57 -1.30
CA LEU A 88 -12.43 -0.36 -2.71
C LEU A 88 -11.17 0.50 -2.93
N PRO A 89 -10.94 1.62 -2.20
CA PRO A 89 -9.71 2.40 -2.39
C PRO A 89 -8.43 1.62 -2.09
N ILE A 90 -8.45 0.68 -1.14
CA ILE A 90 -7.32 -0.20 -0.85
C ILE A 90 -7.17 -1.21 -1.99
N ARG A 91 -8.26 -1.90 -2.34
CA ARG A 91 -8.25 -2.93 -3.42
C ARG A 91 -7.75 -2.38 -4.74
N ARG A 92 -8.21 -1.19 -5.15
CA ARG A 92 -7.83 -0.51 -6.40
C ARG A 92 -6.44 0.15 -6.35
N SER A 93 -5.80 0.21 -5.18
CA SER A 93 -4.48 0.85 -5.04
C SER A 93 -3.37 0.16 -5.85
N ILE A 94 -3.62 -1.07 -6.32
CA ILE A 94 -2.72 -1.82 -7.19
C ILE A 94 -2.73 -1.33 -8.64
N SER A 95 -3.57 -0.35 -9.00
CA SER A 95 -3.62 0.31 -10.31
C SER A 95 -3.29 1.82 -10.26
N PRO A 96 -2.04 2.21 -9.93
CA PRO A 96 -1.58 3.60 -10.05
C PRO A 96 -1.60 4.14 -11.49
N GLU A 97 -1.65 3.23 -12.46
CA GLU A 97 -1.86 3.46 -13.87
C GLU A 97 -2.59 2.25 -14.46
N LEU A 98 -3.08 2.38 -15.69
CA LEU A 98 -3.68 1.25 -16.39
C LEU A 98 -2.60 0.27 -16.86
N TYR A 99 -2.93 -1.01 -16.77
CA TYR A 99 -2.12 -2.09 -17.34
C TYR A 99 -2.50 -2.31 -18.81
N GLN A 100 -1.59 -2.87 -19.59
CA GLN A 100 -1.81 -3.32 -20.96
C GLN A 100 -1.80 -4.84 -21.02
N GLU A 101 -2.29 -5.40 -22.12
CA GLU A 101 -2.16 -6.84 -22.38
C GLU A 101 -0.69 -7.29 -22.21
N LYS A 102 -0.50 -8.45 -21.57
CA LYS A 102 0.79 -9.06 -21.21
C LYS A 102 1.60 -8.35 -20.12
N ASP A 103 1.12 -7.24 -19.56
CA ASP A 103 1.73 -6.70 -18.34
C ASP A 103 1.55 -7.69 -17.18
N THR A 104 2.57 -7.83 -16.34
CA THR A 104 2.48 -8.60 -15.10
C THR A 104 2.07 -7.68 -13.95
N ILE A 105 1.10 -8.10 -13.16
CA ILE A 105 0.67 -7.44 -11.92
C ILE A 105 1.08 -8.32 -10.74
N LYS A 106 1.98 -7.85 -9.89
CA LYS A 106 2.31 -8.54 -8.62
C LYS A 106 1.92 -7.67 -7.45
N VAL A 107 1.24 -8.26 -6.48
CA VAL A 107 0.84 -7.60 -5.23
C VAL A 107 1.49 -8.33 -4.07
N ASP A 108 2.14 -7.57 -3.19
CA ASP A 108 2.64 -8.05 -1.91
C ASP A 108 1.88 -7.32 -0.79
N LEU A 109 1.14 -8.06 0.01
CA LEU A 109 0.47 -7.60 1.23
C LEU A 109 1.36 -7.95 2.42
N TYR A 110 1.78 -6.94 3.17
CA TYR A 110 2.63 -7.06 4.34
C TYR A 110 1.79 -6.85 5.59
N SER A 111 1.93 -7.72 6.59
CA SER A 111 1.54 -7.40 7.95
C SER A 111 2.53 -6.39 8.54
N ILE A 112 2.07 -5.34 9.19
CA ILE A 112 2.94 -4.37 9.87
C ILE A 112 2.51 -4.22 11.34
N SER A 113 3.43 -3.74 12.19
CA SER A 113 3.08 -3.39 13.56
C SER A 113 2.34 -2.04 13.60
N GLU A 114 1.59 -1.79 14.68
CA GLU A 114 0.97 -0.47 14.90
C GLU A 114 2.02 0.64 14.99
N GLY A 115 3.19 0.37 15.58
CA GLY A 115 4.31 1.32 15.59
C GLY A 115 4.78 1.67 14.17
N GLN A 116 4.88 0.68 13.29
CA GLN A 116 5.21 0.91 11.88
C GLN A 116 4.10 1.66 11.13
N PHE A 117 2.82 1.39 11.41
CA PHE A 117 1.70 2.17 10.88
C PHE A 117 1.79 3.63 11.29
N ASN A 118 2.08 3.91 12.56
CA ASN A 118 2.25 5.26 13.09
C ASN A 118 3.44 5.97 12.46
N PHE A 119 4.56 5.27 12.29
CA PHE A 119 5.73 5.76 11.55
C PHE A 119 5.35 6.19 10.13
N TYR A 120 4.66 5.33 9.36
CA TYR A 120 4.24 5.69 8.00
C TYR A 120 3.22 6.82 7.97
N SER A 121 2.36 6.93 8.99
CA SER A 121 1.40 8.03 9.13
C SER A 121 2.11 9.37 9.26
N GLN A 122 3.09 9.47 10.17
CA GLN A 122 3.91 10.66 10.35
C GLN A 122 4.77 10.95 9.11
N ALA A 123 5.38 9.91 8.52
CA ALA A 123 6.14 10.05 7.28
C ALA A 123 5.28 10.59 6.12
N ARG A 124 4.04 10.13 5.99
CA ARG A 124 3.11 10.66 4.99
C ARG A 124 2.78 12.14 5.25
N LEU A 125 2.63 12.57 6.50
CA LEU A 125 2.42 13.99 6.81
C LEU A 125 3.60 14.84 6.36
N GLU A 126 4.83 14.45 6.69
CA GLU A 126 6.04 15.19 6.30
C GLU A 126 6.28 15.17 4.79
N LEU A 127 6.03 14.05 4.10
CA LEU A 127 6.12 13.97 2.64
C LEU A 127 5.17 14.92 1.92
N ASN A 128 4.07 15.31 2.58
CA ASN A 128 3.09 16.26 2.05
C ASN A 128 3.21 17.65 2.69
N ASN A 129 4.18 17.88 3.57
CA ASN A 129 4.43 19.16 4.23
C ASN A 129 5.27 20.07 3.32
N ALA A 130 4.63 20.64 2.30
CA ALA A 130 5.28 21.48 1.28
C ALA A 130 4.50 22.79 1.02
N GLY A 131 5.16 23.78 0.42
CA GLY A 131 4.56 25.06 0.01
C GLY A 131 4.75 26.20 1.02
N LEU A 132 4.16 27.35 0.70
CA LEU A 132 4.34 28.62 1.44
C LEU A 132 3.84 28.58 2.89
N PHE A 133 2.97 27.61 3.22
CA PHE A 133 2.40 27.40 4.55
C PHE A 133 2.90 26.09 5.18
N SER A 134 4.06 25.60 4.76
CA SER A 134 4.71 24.43 5.36
C SER A 134 5.03 24.70 6.84
N ARG A 135 4.84 23.67 7.66
CA ARG A 135 5.23 23.69 9.07
C ARG A 135 6.71 23.36 9.17
N PRO A 136 7.42 23.79 10.24
CA PRO A 136 8.77 23.31 10.49
C PRO A 136 8.81 21.77 10.45
N ALA A 137 9.79 21.22 9.73
CA ALA A 137 9.93 19.77 9.60
C ALA A 137 10.10 19.12 10.98
N ALA A 138 9.35 18.06 11.24
CA ALA A 138 9.41 17.32 12.50
C ALA A 138 10.18 16.01 12.32
N ASN A 139 10.92 15.61 13.37
CA ASN A 139 11.54 14.30 13.41
C ASN A 139 10.45 13.23 13.57
N ILE A 140 10.40 12.29 12.62
CA ILE A 140 9.51 11.14 12.69
C ILE A 140 10.06 10.16 13.74
N PRO A 141 9.27 9.76 14.75
CA PRO A 141 9.72 8.82 15.78
C PRO A 141 10.26 7.51 15.20
N THR A 142 11.42 7.06 15.67
CA THR A 142 12.08 5.81 15.25
C THR A 142 12.06 4.77 16.36
N ASN A 143 12.17 3.48 16.00
CA ASN A 143 12.44 2.40 16.95
C ASN A 143 13.94 2.06 17.08
N PHE A 144 14.82 2.88 16.50
CA PHE A 144 16.26 2.73 16.67
C PHE A 144 16.73 3.33 18.00
N ILE A 145 17.62 2.62 18.67
CA ILE A 145 18.28 3.08 19.90
C ILE A 145 19.70 3.47 19.53
N ASN A 146 20.05 4.74 19.74
CA ASN A 146 21.42 5.18 19.55
C ASN A 146 22.28 4.68 20.71
N SER A 147 23.22 3.77 20.41
CA SER A 147 24.14 3.22 21.41
C SER A 147 25.24 4.21 21.82
N ASN A 148 25.54 5.22 20.99
CA ASN A 148 26.49 6.27 21.32
C ASN A 148 25.74 7.59 21.60
N PRO A 149 25.57 7.99 22.88
CA PRO A 149 24.82 9.19 23.24
C PRO A 149 25.49 10.49 22.77
N ASN A 150 26.79 10.47 22.46
CA ASN A 150 27.55 11.62 21.99
C ASN A 150 27.56 11.75 20.46
N SER A 151 26.93 10.82 19.74
CA SER A 151 26.88 10.88 18.28
C SER A 151 26.04 12.09 17.82
N PRO A 152 26.59 12.96 16.94
CA PRO A 152 25.80 14.04 16.33
C PRO A 152 24.80 13.52 15.29
N LEU A 153 24.94 12.26 14.87
CA LEU A 153 24.02 11.59 13.95
C LEU A 153 23.05 10.71 14.73
N GLN A 154 21.77 10.84 14.43
CA GLN A 154 20.70 9.98 14.94
C GLN A 154 20.20 9.06 13.82
N GLY A 155 19.95 7.79 14.14
CA GLY A 155 19.35 6.86 13.19
C GLY A 155 17.92 7.30 12.86
N ALA A 156 17.58 7.32 11.57
CA ALA A 156 16.24 7.63 11.10
C ALA A 156 15.66 6.42 10.37
N GLY A 157 14.39 6.10 10.64
CA GLY A 157 13.68 5.00 9.99
C GLY A 157 12.91 4.13 10.98
N TRP A 158 12.45 2.98 10.48
CA TRP A 158 11.75 1.99 11.28
C TRP A 158 12.20 0.60 10.85
N PHE A 159 12.71 -0.20 11.78
CA PHE A 159 12.90 -1.64 11.55
C PHE A 159 11.56 -2.35 11.78
N GLY A 160 11.18 -3.27 10.90
CA GLY A 160 9.92 -4.00 11.00
C GLY A 160 10.08 -5.46 10.57
N ILE A 161 9.22 -6.33 11.10
CA ILE A 161 9.13 -7.75 10.73
C ILE A 161 7.72 -7.99 10.18
N SER A 162 7.62 -8.62 9.01
CA SER A 162 6.35 -8.82 8.32
C SER A 162 6.20 -10.25 7.81
N ALA A 163 5.03 -10.86 8.04
CA ALA A 163 4.54 -11.91 7.15
C ALA A 163 4.11 -11.26 5.83
N VAL A 164 4.29 -11.97 4.71
CA VAL A 164 3.99 -11.46 3.37
C VAL A 164 3.11 -12.45 2.63
N SER A 165 1.98 -11.97 2.14
CA SER A 165 1.12 -12.69 1.20
C SER A 165 1.33 -12.10 -0.19
N THR A 166 1.59 -12.94 -1.18
CA THR A 166 1.95 -12.53 -2.53
C THR A 166 1.04 -13.21 -3.55
N LEU A 167 0.55 -12.44 -4.52
CA LEU A 167 -0.11 -12.97 -5.71
C LEU A 167 0.39 -12.24 -6.96
N GLN A 168 0.53 -12.96 -8.06
CA GLN A 168 0.91 -12.39 -9.36
C GLN A 168 -0.01 -12.92 -10.45
N THR A 169 -0.39 -12.05 -11.39
CA THR A 169 -1.12 -12.41 -12.61
C THR A 169 -0.51 -11.71 -13.82
N ILE A 170 -0.90 -12.16 -15.01
CA ILE A 170 -0.59 -11.55 -16.30
C ILE A 170 -1.91 -11.05 -16.88
N VAL A 171 -1.93 -9.84 -17.41
CA VAL A 171 -3.12 -9.28 -18.03
C VAL A 171 -3.42 -10.02 -19.34
N ASP A 172 -4.49 -10.81 -19.30
CA ASP A 172 -5.12 -11.46 -20.44
C ASP A 172 -6.52 -10.83 -20.68
N PRO A 173 -6.75 -10.16 -21.83
CA PRO A 173 -8.05 -9.60 -22.21
C PRO A 173 -9.23 -10.58 -22.07
N LYS A 174 -8.99 -11.88 -22.31
CA LYS A 174 -10.03 -12.92 -22.25
C LYS A 174 -10.50 -13.21 -20.83
N GLN A 175 -9.69 -12.89 -19.82
CA GLN A 175 -10.01 -13.08 -18.41
C GLN A 175 -10.52 -11.79 -17.74
N ALA A 176 -10.52 -10.67 -18.46
CA ALA A 176 -11.01 -9.40 -17.95
C ALA A 176 -12.49 -9.49 -17.56
N ARG A 177 -12.83 -8.96 -16.39
CA ARG A 177 -14.21 -8.90 -15.90
C ARG A 177 -14.87 -7.61 -16.34
N LYS A 178 -16.19 -7.55 -16.21
CA LYS A 178 -16.99 -6.33 -16.39
C LYS A 178 -17.64 -5.97 -15.06
N ASN A 179 -17.76 -4.67 -14.78
CA ASN A 179 -18.45 -4.13 -13.62
C ASN A 179 -17.90 -4.67 -12.28
N ILE A 180 -16.57 -4.70 -12.14
CA ILE A 180 -15.91 -5.06 -10.89
C ILE A 180 -16.28 -4.03 -9.82
N LYS A 181 -16.92 -4.50 -8.74
CA LYS A 181 -17.29 -3.69 -7.57
C LYS A 181 -16.22 -3.76 -6.49
#